data_AF-A0AAD7A0T9-F1
#
_entry.id   AF-A0AAD7A0T9-F1
#
_cell.length_a   1.000
_cell.length_b   1.000
_cell.length_c   1.000
_cell.angle_alpha   90.00
_cell.angle_beta   90.00
_cell.angle_gamma   90.00
#
_symmetry.space_group_name_H-M   'P 1'
#
loop_
_entity.id
_entity.type
_entity.pdbx_description
1 polymer ?
#
loop_
_entity_poly.entity_id
_entity_poly.type
_entity_poly.pdbx_seq_one_letter_code
_entity_poly.pdbx_strand_id
1 'polypeptide(L)'
;MQLVKVSKDRAACASRTHSTSLSVMSRLVFSTLLAASAVWAHPHLEYRATPQVYDACINANDIALTFDDGPWIFLRSISDQFTAAGAKATFFMNGNNFDCIYNPDRIGDVQYAFAAGHQIGSHTWSHADLTELSTPQIQDAMFRMEEAFSRILGIKPAFMRPPFGDFNDNIQSIAAARGQSLALWDWDTGDADGNTTAQSEAVYNDVANAKVKNALILEHETEETTNNTLVPFAIKLFQSKGYNLVTMAECEGVDPYQAIGVPQQPSASWTCDGTPDPGAACGGSITCETGTPVFSSTTTAPSGPTPTATFIHPTANTAKCLTAASNTDGAAVEIEDCVSGGSTTQGWTVSGSNLQIFGSKCLDVTNGVATDGNKMQIWTCAAGNTNQMWTLSGSTIQWSAHSSCLDLTDGSVTNGNLVQIWACTAGPNQQWTRTAGGVAR
;
A
#
# COMPACT_ATOMS: atom_id res chain seq x y z
N MET A 1 -39.68 32.11 -41.05
CA MET A 1 -40.89 32.93 -41.18
C MET A 1 -41.48 33.08 -39.77
N GLN A 2 -41.46 34.32 -39.25
CA GLN A 2 -42.15 34.90 -38.07
C GLN A 2 -42.29 34.07 -36.77
N LEU A 3 -41.70 34.50 -35.63
CA LEU A 3 -42.18 35.57 -34.71
C LEU A 3 -43.62 35.27 -34.22
N VAL A 4 -43.95 35.23 -32.94
CA VAL A 4 -44.02 36.38 -32.02
C VAL A 4 -44.27 35.87 -30.56
N LYS A 5 -43.61 36.53 -29.60
CA LYS A 5 -43.75 36.52 -28.13
C LYS A 5 -45.04 37.27 -27.67
N VAL A 6 -45.15 37.58 -26.37
CA VAL A 6 -46.02 38.62 -25.74
C VAL A 6 -47.28 38.00 -25.12
N SER A 7 -47.75 38.28 -23.88
CA SER A 7 -47.49 39.24 -22.79
C SER A 7 -48.06 38.62 -21.49
N LYS A 8 -47.54 38.86 -20.27
CA LYS A 8 -47.82 40.01 -19.36
C LYS A 8 -49.35 40.20 -19.11
N ASP A 9 -49.89 40.46 -17.93
CA ASP A 9 -49.40 41.11 -16.71
C ASP A 9 -50.42 40.92 -15.54
N ARG A 10 -49.88 40.87 -14.32
CA ARG A 10 -50.24 41.55 -13.05
C ARG A 10 -51.69 41.83 -12.58
N ALA A 11 -51.73 41.89 -11.24
CA ALA A 11 -52.53 42.70 -10.31
C ALA A 11 -53.81 42.02 -9.76
N ALA A 12 -53.81 41.54 -8.51
CA ALA A 12 -53.88 42.31 -7.25
C ALA A 12 -55.19 43.09 -7.10
N CYS A 13 -56.03 42.68 -6.15
CA CYS A 13 -56.98 43.57 -5.50
C CYS A 13 -57.09 43.19 -4.02
N ALA A 14 -57.02 44.23 -3.19
CA ALA A 14 -56.98 44.18 -1.75
C ALA A 14 -58.34 44.56 -1.14
N SER A 15 -58.47 44.21 0.13
CA SER A 15 -58.92 45.09 1.23
C SER A 15 -60.21 44.71 1.97
N ARG A 16 -60.14 45.07 3.27
CA ARG A 16 -61.19 45.41 4.24
C ARG A 16 -61.77 44.26 5.07
N THR A 17 -62.01 44.39 6.39
CA THR A 17 -61.50 45.21 7.52
C THR A 17 -62.30 44.74 8.74
N HIS A 18 -61.66 44.72 9.92
CA HIS A 18 -62.20 44.86 11.29
C HIS A 18 -63.46 44.09 11.73
N SER A 19 -63.35 43.32 12.83
CA SER A 19 -63.66 43.83 14.19
C SER A 19 -63.53 42.72 15.25
N THR A 20 -63.20 43.17 16.45
CA THR A 20 -62.88 42.49 17.70
C THR A 20 -64.02 41.71 18.34
N SER A 21 -63.73 40.59 19.00
CA SER A 21 -64.24 40.31 20.36
C SER A 21 -63.46 39.17 21.03
N LEU A 22 -63.03 39.40 22.27
CA LEU A 22 -62.45 38.41 23.17
C LEU A 22 -63.54 37.40 23.59
N SER A 23 -63.23 36.11 23.50
CA SER A 23 -63.85 35.10 24.37
C SER A 23 -62.83 34.02 24.69
N VAL A 24 -62.49 33.94 25.96
CA VAL A 24 -61.67 32.89 26.57
C VAL A 24 -62.45 31.58 26.45
N MET A 25 -61.91 30.63 25.67
CA MET A 25 -62.36 29.24 25.69
C MET A 25 -61.13 28.34 25.88
N SER A 26 -61.06 27.78 27.08
CA SER A 26 -60.19 26.68 27.47
C SER A 26 -60.27 25.56 26.43
N ARG A 27 -59.16 25.26 25.77
CA ARG A 27 -59.01 24.10 24.89
C ARG A 27 -57.82 23.29 25.39
N LEU A 28 -58.11 22.08 25.85
CA LEU A 28 -57.14 20.99 26.00
C LEU A 28 -56.34 20.88 24.70
N VAL A 29 -55.03 21.11 24.78
CA VAL A 29 -54.10 20.74 23.72
C VAL A 29 -53.80 19.25 23.89
N PHE A 30 -54.43 18.41 23.06
CA PHE A 30 -53.90 17.08 22.80
C PHE A 30 -52.62 17.26 22.00
N SER A 31 -51.46 17.15 22.65
CA SER A 31 -50.18 16.99 21.96
C SER A 31 -50.18 15.64 21.25
N THR A 32 -50.58 15.62 19.98
CA THR A 32 -50.22 14.54 19.07
C THR A 32 -48.71 14.58 18.88
N LEU A 33 -47.98 13.72 19.60
CA LEU A 33 -46.62 13.36 19.23
C LEU A 33 -46.68 12.72 17.83
N LEU A 34 -46.37 13.51 16.80
CA LEU A 34 -45.85 12.96 15.56
C LEU A 34 -44.50 12.34 15.92
N ALA A 35 -44.50 11.04 16.15
CA ALA A 35 -43.28 10.26 16.08
C ALA A 35 -42.78 10.39 14.64
N ALA A 36 -41.87 11.34 14.40
CA ALA A 36 -41.05 11.33 13.22
C ALA A 36 -40.25 10.02 13.29
N SER A 37 -40.71 9.01 12.57
CA SER A 37 -39.91 7.83 12.29
C SER A 37 -38.67 8.33 11.56
N ALA A 38 -37.59 8.56 12.30
CA ALA A 38 -36.28 8.69 11.71
C ALA A 38 -36.06 7.35 11.00
N VAL A 39 -36.22 7.36 9.67
CA VAL A 39 -35.67 6.32 8.83
C VAL A 39 -34.18 6.45 9.08
N TRP A 40 -33.65 5.58 9.94
CA TRP A 40 -32.22 5.37 10.03
C TRP A 40 -31.82 4.88 8.64
N ALA A 41 -31.36 5.81 7.81
CA ALA A 41 -30.47 5.46 6.73
C ALA A 41 -29.36 4.69 7.43
N HIS A 42 -29.38 3.37 7.25
CA HIS A 42 -28.26 2.55 7.67
C HIS A 42 -27.07 3.19 6.98
N PRO A 43 -25.94 3.41 7.67
CA PRO A 43 -24.73 3.79 6.97
C PRO A 43 -24.60 2.76 5.85
N HIS A 44 -24.70 3.23 4.60
CA HIS A 44 -24.30 2.41 3.48
C HIS A 44 -22.89 2.01 3.86
N LEU A 45 -22.68 0.70 4.04
CA LEU A 45 -21.34 0.15 4.11
C LEU A 45 -20.70 0.60 2.80
N GLU A 46 -19.99 1.74 2.82
CA GLU A 46 -19.10 2.09 1.74
C GLU A 46 -18.20 0.88 1.58
N TYR A 47 -18.33 0.27 0.42
CA TYR A 47 -17.55 -0.87 0.02
C TYR A 47 -16.09 -0.54 0.32
N ARG A 48 -15.45 -1.32 1.21
CA ARG A 48 -14.01 -1.23 1.45
C ARG A 48 -13.35 -1.13 0.08
N ALA A 49 -12.50 -0.14 -0.15
CA ALA A 49 -11.82 0.02 -1.43
C ALA A 49 -11.36 -1.35 -1.92
N THR A 50 -11.89 -1.78 -3.06
CA THR A 50 -11.50 -3.03 -3.70
C THR A 50 -9.99 -2.97 -3.89
N PRO A 51 -9.21 -3.96 -3.41
CA PRO A 51 -7.78 -3.93 -3.64
C PRO A 51 -7.54 -3.93 -5.14
N GLN A 52 -6.53 -3.16 -5.50
CA GLN A 52 -6.18 -2.93 -6.89
C GLN A 52 -5.74 -4.27 -7.48
N VAL A 53 -6.36 -4.63 -8.60
CA VAL A 53 -5.85 -5.66 -9.50
C VAL A 53 -4.97 -4.92 -10.48
N TYR A 54 -3.70 -5.28 -10.53
CA TYR A 54 -2.77 -4.72 -11.50
C TYR A 54 -2.59 -5.74 -12.62
N ASP A 55 -3.11 -5.38 -13.79
CA ASP A 55 -3.06 -6.17 -15.01
C ASP A 55 -2.38 -5.43 -16.16
N ALA A 56 -2.01 -4.16 -15.99
CA ALA A 56 -1.25 -3.39 -16.97
C ALA A 56 -0.45 -2.25 -16.35
N CYS A 57 0.80 -2.12 -16.78
CA CYS A 57 1.70 -1.03 -16.42
C CYS A 57 1.12 0.37 -16.72
N ILE A 58 1.57 1.39 -15.97
CA ILE A 58 1.16 2.79 -16.21
C ILE A 58 2.26 3.66 -16.83
N ASN A 59 3.52 3.31 -16.62
CA ASN A 59 4.66 4.09 -17.13
C ASN A 59 4.95 3.75 -18.58
N ALA A 60 5.18 4.77 -19.41
CA ALA A 60 5.45 4.57 -20.83
C ALA A 60 6.89 4.06 -21.07
N ASN A 61 7.03 3.13 -22.01
CA ASN A 61 8.21 2.38 -22.39
C ASN A 61 8.74 1.37 -21.35
N ASP A 62 7.99 1.09 -20.29
CA ASP A 62 8.38 0.09 -19.30
C ASP A 62 7.78 -1.27 -19.63
N ILE A 63 8.58 -2.33 -19.50
CA ILE A 63 8.12 -3.72 -19.57
C ILE A 63 8.57 -4.43 -18.30
N ALA A 64 7.64 -5.07 -17.60
CA ALA A 64 7.94 -5.94 -16.49
C ALA A 64 7.84 -7.40 -16.92
N LEU A 65 8.98 -8.09 -16.92
CA LEU A 65 9.04 -9.54 -17.02
C LEU A 65 8.84 -10.12 -15.61
N THR A 66 7.83 -10.96 -15.47
CA THR A 66 7.43 -11.54 -14.18
C THR A 66 7.51 -13.06 -14.24
N PHE A 67 8.03 -13.68 -13.19
CA PHE A 67 8.33 -15.11 -13.14
C PHE A 67 7.65 -15.77 -11.95
N ASP A 68 6.87 -16.82 -12.20
CA ASP A 68 6.11 -17.55 -11.19
C ASP A 68 6.83 -18.84 -10.74
N ASP A 69 6.23 -19.50 -9.74
CA ASP A 69 6.52 -20.84 -9.21
C ASP A 69 7.85 -21.10 -8.49
N GLY A 70 8.74 -20.10 -8.52
CA GLY A 70 10.02 -20.13 -7.81
C GLY A 70 9.90 -20.16 -6.27
N PRO A 71 11.03 -20.21 -5.54
CA PRO A 71 12.38 -20.22 -6.08
C PRO A 71 12.79 -21.61 -6.59
N TRP A 72 13.37 -21.65 -7.79
CA TRP A 72 13.94 -22.85 -8.38
C TRP A 72 15.38 -22.65 -8.83
N ILE A 73 16.05 -23.71 -9.27
CA ILE A 73 17.49 -23.74 -9.55
C ILE A 73 17.95 -22.69 -10.58
N PHE A 74 17.03 -22.14 -11.37
CA PHE A 74 17.32 -21.13 -12.38
C PHE A 74 17.25 -19.67 -11.89
N LEU A 75 16.66 -19.40 -10.71
CA LEU A 75 16.49 -18.04 -10.17
C LEU A 75 17.77 -17.20 -10.26
N ARG A 76 18.90 -17.78 -9.83
CA ARG A 76 20.19 -17.09 -9.84
C ARG A 76 20.71 -16.78 -11.24
N SER A 77 20.56 -17.74 -12.16
CA SER A 77 20.93 -17.56 -13.57
C SER A 77 20.11 -16.46 -14.23
N ILE A 78 18.79 -16.44 -14.01
CA ILE A 78 17.91 -15.38 -14.52
C ILE A 78 18.31 -14.02 -13.91
N SER A 79 18.53 -13.96 -12.59
CA SER A 79 18.97 -12.72 -11.92
C SER A 79 20.30 -12.18 -12.49
N ASP A 80 21.27 -13.05 -12.78
CA ASP A 80 22.54 -12.67 -13.41
C ASP A 80 22.34 -12.10 -14.81
N GLN A 81 21.44 -12.68 -15.62
CA GLN A 81 21.14 -12.19 -16.97
C GLN A 81 20.53 -10.78 -16.96
N PHE A 82 19.55 -10.53 -16.08
CA PHE A 82 18.97 -9.19 -15.92
C PHE A 82 19.98 -8.19 -15.36
N THR A 83 20.77 -8.59 -14.35
CA THR A 83 21.80 -7.73 -13.75
C THR A 83 22.86 -7.33 -14.79
N ALA A 84 23.33 -8.28 -15.61
CA ALA A 84 24.27 -8.03 -16.69
C ALA A 84 23.71 -7.07 -17.76
N ALA A 85 22.40 -7.07 -17.96
CA ALA A 85 21.71 -6.17 -18.87
C ALA A 85 21.34 -4.81 -18.26
N GLY A 86 21.65 -4.57 -16.97
CA GLY A 86 21.24 -3.36 -16.26
C GLY A 86 19.72 -3.25 -16.06
N ALA A 87 19.03 -4.40 -16.04
CA ALA A 87 17.58 -4.53 -15.99
C ALA A 87 17.11 -5.13 -14.67
N LYS A 88 15.79 -5.07 -14.42
CA LYS A 88 15.10 -5.70 -13.28
C LYS A 88 13.96 -6.59 -13.75
N ALA A 89 13.49 -7.43 -12.82
CA ALA A 89 12.47 -8.45 -13.01
C ALA A 89 11.67 -8.59 -11.71
N THR A 90 10.53 -9.28 -11.77
CA THR A 90 9.70 -9.60 -10.61
C THR A 90 9.53 -11.11 -10.48
N PHE A 91 9.69 -11.64 -9.28
CA PHE A 91 9.55 -13.07 -9.02
C PHE A 91 8.42 -13.30 -8.01
N PHE A 92 7.36 -13.99 -8.42
CA PHE A 92 6.29 -14.43 -7.54
C PHE A 92 6.59 -15.85 -7.06
N MET A 93 6.93 -15.98 -5.78
CA MET A 93 7.48 -17.22 -5.24
C MET A 93 6.51 -17.95 -4.33
N ASN A 94 6.61 -19.27 -4.35
CA ASN A 94 6.01 -20.19 -3.40
C ASN A 94 6.91 -20.50 -2.20
N GLY A 95 6.30 -21.09 -1.17
CA GLY A 95 7.00 -21.57 0.02
C GLY A 95 7.42 -23.04 -0.09
N ASN A 96 6.54 -23.89 -0.62
CA ASN A 96 6.76 -25.31 -0.84
C ASN A 96 6.06 -25.75 -2.13
N ASN A 97 6.75 -25.63 -3.26
CA ASN A 97 6.24 -26.02 -4.57
C ASN A 97 7.27 -26.89 -5.33
N PHE A 98 8.12 -26.28 -6.16
CA PHE A 98 9.21 -26.99 -6.84
C PHE A 98 10.34 -27.38 -5.88
N ASP A 99 10.66 -26.50 -4.93
CA ASP A 99 11.52 -26.77 -3.78
C ASP A 99 10.92 -26.13 -2.52
N CYS A 100 11.44 -26.52 -1.36
CA CYS A 100 11.19 -25.82 -0.11
C CYS A 100 11.99 -24.52 -0.07
N ILE A 101 11.32 -23.38 0.14
CA ILE A 101 11.98 -22.07 0.23
C ILE A 101 13.02 -21.99 1.36
N TYR A 102 12.89 -22.84 2.39
CA TYR A 102 13.83 -22.94 3.50
C TYR A 102 15.02 -23.87 3.24
N ASN A 103 15.11 -24.51 2.07
CA ASN A 103 16.34 -25.18 1.65
C ASN A 103 17.49 -24.14 1.59
N PRO A 104 18.67 -24.40 2.19
CA PRO A 104 19.79 -23.46 2.20
C PRO A 104 20.15 -22.84 0.84
N ASP A 105 20.08 -23.63 -0.23
CA ASP A 105 20.37 -23.13 -1.58
C ASP A 105 19.28 -22.15 -2.05
N ARG A 106 18.00 -22.45 -1.79
CA ARG A 106 16.88 -21.56 -2.13
C ARG A 106 16.91 -20.28 -1.31
N ILE A 107 17.20 -20.35 0.00
CA ILE A 107 17.40 -19.17 0.85
C ILE A 107 18.45 -18.24 0.23
N GLY A 108 19.60 -18.80 -0.16
CA GLY A 108 20.69 -18.06 -0.77
C GLY A 108 20.30 -17.40 -2.10
N ASP A 109 19.58 -18.12 -2.97
CA ASP A 109 19.15 -17.58 -4.27
C ASP A 109 18.09 -16.48 -4.13
N VAL A 110 17.14 -16.63 -3.20
CA VAL A 110 16.12 -15.60 -2.91
C VAL A 110 16.78 -14.33 -2.35
N GLN A 111 17.73 -14.47 -1.43
CA GLN A 111 18.52 -13.34 -0.92
C GLN A 111 19.35 -12.68 -2.01
N TYR A 112 19.92 -13.47 -2.93
CA TYR A 112 20.69 -12.97 -4.05
C TYR A 112 19.84 -12.12 -5.00
N ALA A 113 18.70 -12.66 -5.46
CA ALA A 113 17.81 -11.94 -6.36
C ALA A 113 17.27 -10.65 -5.74
N PHE A 114 16.89 -10.69 -4.46
CA PHE A 114 16.47 -9.49 -3.74
C PHE A 114 17.59 -8.45 -3.62
N ALA A 115 18.82 -8.86 -3.28
CA ALA A 115 19.97 -7.97 -3.18
C ALA A 115 20.40 -7.38 -4.55
N ALA A 116 20.14 -8.10 -5.64
CA ALA A 116 20.29 -7.61 -7.00
C ALA A 116 19.23 -6.56 -7.38
N GLY A 117 18.23 -6.30 -6.53
CA GLY A 117 17.21 -5.28 -6.72
C GLY A 117 15.99 -5.75 -7.52
N HIS A 118 15.83 -7.06 -7.73
CA HIS A 118 14.59 -7.60 -8.28
C HIS A 118 13.45 -7.48 -7.26
N GLN A 119 12.22 -7.39 -7.75
CA GLN A 119 11.04 -7.45 -6.90
C GLN A 119 10.72 -8.90 -6.55
N ILE A 120 10.30 -9.11 -5.30
CA ILE A 120 9.87 -10.42 -4.79
C ILE A 120 8.41 -10.29 -4.35
N GLY A 121 7.52 -11.08 -4.96
CA GLY A 121 6.09 -11.14 -4.67
C GLY A 121 5.69 -12.52 -4.14
N SER A 122 4.51 -12.60 -3.52
CA SER A 122 3.96 -13.87 -3.05
C SER A 122 3.21 -14.61 -4.17
N HIS A 123 3.41 -15.91 -4.28
CA HIS A 123 2.57 -16.80 -5.09
C HIS A 123 1.84 -17.85 -4.24
N THR A 124 1.63 -17.54 -2.94
CA THR A 124 1.09 -18.44 -1.90
C THR A 124 2.03 -19.60 -1.52
N TRP A 125 1.74 -20.28 -0.41
CA TRP A 125 2.62 -21.32 0.11
C TRP A 125 2.86 -22.48 -0.86
N SER A 126 1.81 -23.15 -1.31
CA SER A 126 1.88 -24.44 -2.00
C SER A 126 1.34 -24.43 -3.42
N HIS A 127 1.00 -23.27 -3.98
CA HIS A 127 0.39 -23.17 -5.31
C HIS A 127 -0.98 -23.90 -5.42
N ALA A 128 -1.75 -23.92 -4.33
CA ALA A 128 -3.12 -24.43 -4.35
C ALA A 128 -4.08 -23.40 -5.00
N ASP A 129 -5.07 -23.87 -5.74
CA ASP A 129 -6.13 -23.02 -6.30
C ASP A 129 -6.95 -22.42 -5.16
N LEU A 130 -6.81 -21.11 -4.94
CA LEU A 130 -7.44 -20.40 -3.84
C LEU A 130 -8.97 -20.39 -3.93
N THR A 131 -9.55 -20.57 -5.12
CA THR A 131 -11.00 -20.54 -5.33
C THR A 131 -11.69 -21.79 -4.78
N GLU A 132 -10.94 -22.88 -4.63
CA GLU A 132 -11.39 -24.17 -4.08
C GLU A 132 -11.15 -24.27 -2.55
N LEU A 133 -10.58 -23.23 -1.93
CA LEU A 133 -10.19 -23.25 -0.52
C LEU A 133 -11.18 -22.51 0.39
N SER A 134 -11.25 -22.98 1.64
CA SER A 134 -11.92 -22.24 2.72
C SER A 134 -11.12 -21.00 3.13
N THR A 135 -11.78 -20.00 3.73
CA THR A 135 -11.10 -18.77 4.19
C THR A 135 -9.90 -19.03 5.12
N PRO A 136 -9.96 -19.95 6.11
CA PRO A 136 -8.78 -20.29 6.91
C PRO A 136 -7.62 -20.88 6.10
N GLN A 137 -7.92 -21.66 5.06
CA GLN A 137 -6.88 -22.24 4.19
C GLN A 137 -6.23 -21.17 3.30
N ILE A 138 -7.02 -20.23 2.75
CA ILE A 138 -6.48 -19.08 2.00
C ILE A 138 -5.58 -18.24 2.91
N GLN A 139 -6.04 -17.94 4.13
CA GLN A 139 -5.25 -17.16 5.09
C GLN A 139 -3.96 -17.88 5.49
N ASP A 140 -3.98 -19.21 5.65
CA ASP A 140 -2.77 -20.02 5.89
C ASP A 140 -1.78 -19.96 4.73
N ALA A 141 -2.26 -20.19 3.51
CA ALA A 141 -1.42 -20.17 2.31
C ALA A 141 -0.70 -18.82 2.13
N MET A 142 -1.39 -17.71 2.44
CA MET A 142 -0.79 -16.38 2.38
C MET A 142 0.11 -16.08 3.58
N PHE A 143 -0.31 -16.45 4.80
CA PHE A 143 0.44 -16.20 6.03
C PHE A 143 1.82 -16.86 6.01
N ARG A 144 1.89 -18.16 5.66
CA ARG A 144 3.16 -18.88 5.65
C ARG A 144 4.16 -18.26 4.67
N MET A 145 3.67 -17.79 3.53
CA MET A 145 4.51 -17.14 2.52
C MET A 145 5.05 -15.80 3.02
N GLU A 146 4.20 -14.98 3.65
CA GLU A 146 4.65 -13.73 4.27
C GLU A 146 5.61 -13.98 5.45
N GLU A 147 5.40 -15.05 6.22
CA GLU A 147 6.32 -15.44 7.29
C GLU A 147 7.68 -15.85 6.74
N ALA A 148 7.71 -16.66 5.67
CA ALA A 148 8.95 -17.04 5.01
C ALA A 148 9.71 -15.82 4.48
N PHE A 149 9.04 -14.88 3.83
CA PHE A 149 9.68 -13.64 3.38
C PHE A 149 10.16 -12.74 4.53
N SER A 150 9.37 -12.64 5.60
CA SER A 150 9.80 -11.92 6.81
C SER A 150 11.06 -12.56 7.42
N ARG A 151 11.14 -13.89 7.44
CA ARG A 151 12.29 -14.63 7.94
C ARG A 151 13.51 -14.50 7.02
N ILE A 152 13.37 -14.73 5.72
CA ILE A 152 14.48 -14.85 4.76
C ILE A 152 15.03 -13.49 4.35
N LEU A 153 14.14 -12.52 4.13
CA LEU A 153 14.46 -11.21 3.54
C LEU A 153 14.16 -10.04 4.48
N GLY A 154 13.36 -10.25 5.52
CA GLY A 154 12.87 -9.16 6.38
C GLY A 154 11.74 -8.36 5.75
N ILE A 155 11.15 -8.78 4.63
CA ILE A 155 10.15 -7.99 3.90
C ILE A 155 8.71 -8.41 4.21
N LYS A 156 7.78 -7.47 4.04
CA LYS A 156 6.34 -7.74 3.89
C LYS A 156 5.95 -7.43 2.44
N PRO A 157 5.59 -8.42 1.61
CA PRO A 157 5.24 -8.17 0.21
C PRO A 157 3.96 -7.31 0.10
N ALA A 158 3.95 -6.36 -0.84
CA ALA A 158 2.75 -5.59 -1.20
C ALA A 158 1.95 -6.24 -2.33
N PHE A 159 2.47 -7.30 -2.95
CA PHE A 159 1.87 -7.98 -4.07
C PHE A 159 1.80 -9.48 -3.83
N MET A 160 0.69 -10.06 -4.25
CA MET A 160 0.59 -11.49 -4.47
C MET A 160 -0.05 -11.75 -5.83
N ARG A 161 0.43 -12.78 -6.53
CA ARG A 161 -0.24 -13.33 -7.70
C ARG A 161 -1.00 -14.57 -7.24
N PRO A 162 -2.33 -14.66 -7.47
CA PRO A 162 -3.05 -15.89 -7.18
C PRO A 162 -2.58 -17.01 -8.13
N PRO A 163 -2.36 -18.24 -7.64
CA PRO A 163 -2.13 -19.42 -8.50
C PRO A 163 -3.18 -19.50 -9.62
N PHE A 164 -2.73 -19.85 -10.83
CA PHE A 164 -3.55 -19.91 -12.06
C PHE A 164 -4.17 -18.56 -12.52
N GLY A 165 -3.88 -17.45 -11.83
CA GLY A 165 -4.54 -16.17 -12.05
C GLY A 165 -5.98 -16.11 -11.52
N ASP A 166 -6.44 -17.16 -10.84
CA ASP A 166 -7.83 -17.33 -10.44
C ASP A 166 -8.13 -16.69 -9.07
N PHE A 167 -9.13 -15.81 -9.03
CA PHE A 167 -9.56 -15.18 -7.80
C PHE A 167 -11.06 -14.83 -7.80
N ASN A 168 -11.58 -14.55 -6.61
CA ASN A 168 -12.95 -14.09 -6.37
C ASN A 168 -12.96 -12.98 -5.30
N ASP A 169 -14.13 -12.39 -5.05
CA ASP A 169 -14.30 -11.29 -4.08
C ASP A 169 -13.75 -11.62 -2.68
N ASN A 170 -13.81 -12.89 -2.26
CA ASN A 170 -13.30 -13.31 -0.97
C ASN A 170 -11.76 -13.27 -0.93
N ILE A 171 -11.10 -13.85 -1.94
CA ILE A 171 -9.63 -13.84 -2.08
C ILE A 171 -9.14 -12.41 -2.16
N GLN A 172 -9.80 -11.62 -2.99
CA GLN A 172 -9.51 -10.21 -3.14
C GLN A 172 -9.65 -9.48 -1.79
N SER A 173 -10.75 -9.67 -1.06
CA SER A 173 -10.94 -9.08 0.27
C SER A 173 -9.87 -9.50 1.30
N ILE A 174 -9.42 -10.76 1.25
CA ILE A 174 -8.35 -11.26 2.12
C ILE A 174 -7.02 -10.59 1.77
N ALA A 175 -6.67 -10.47 0.49
CA ALA A 175 -5.45 -9.76 0.06
C ALA A 175 -5.47 -8.30 0.52
N ALA A 176 -6.58 -7.59 0.33
CA ALA A 176 -6.78 -6.22 0.85
C ALA A 176 -6.53 -6.13 2.36
N ALA A 177 -7.12 -7.04 3.14
CA ALA A 177 -6.98 -7.05 4.60
C ALA A 177 -5.53 -7.28 5.04
N ARG A 178 -4.70 -7.89 4.19
CA ARG A 178 -3.26 -8.12 4.42
C ARG A 178 -2.38 -7.00 3.86
N GLY A 179 -2.97 -5.99 3.20
CA GLY A 179 -2.27 -4.90 2.53
C GLY A 179 -1.60 -5.32 1.22
N GLN A 180 -2.07 -6.41 0.62
CA GLN A 180 -1.57 -6.91 -0.66
C GLN A 180 -2.52 -6.55 -1.80
N SER A 181 -1.93 -6.27 -2.96
CA SER A 181 -2.62 -6.13 -4.24
C SER A 181 -2.50 -7.43 -5.04
N LEU A 182 -3.47 -7.69 -5.92
CA LEU A 182 -3.43 -8.84 -6.82
C LEU A 182 -2.64 -8.45 -8.08
N ALA A 183 -1.65 -9.27 -8.42
CA ALA A 183 -0.84 -9.12 -9.62
C ALA A 183 -1.27 -10.12 -10.69
N LEU A 184 -1.71 -9.65 -11.84
CA LEU A 184 -1.95 -10.47 -13.03
C LEU A 184 -0.95 -10.09 -14.14
N TRP A 185 -1.36 -10.24 -15.39
CA TRP A 185 -0.58 -9.99 -16.59
C TRP A 185 -1.50 -9.59 -17.73
N ASP A 186 -0.97 -8.86 -18.72
CA ASP A 186 -1.64 -8.56 -19.99
C ASP A 186 -1.11 -9.42 -21.14
N TRP A 187 0.07 -10.03 -20.97
CA TRP A 187 0.67 -10.95 -21.94
C TRP A 187 1.15 -12.23 -21.26
N ASP A 188 0.81 -13.35 -21.88
CA ASP A 188 1.17 -14.69 -21.42
C ASP A 188 2.04 -15.38 -22.47
N THR A 189 3.23 -15.80 -22.07
CA THR A 189 4.16 -16.51 -22.97
C THR A 189 3.74 -17.96 -23.22
N GLY A 190 2.89 -18.52 -22.35
CA GLY A 190 2.50 -19.93 -22.31
C GLY A 190 3.70 -20.87 -22.18
N ASP A 191 4.82 -20.40 -21.62
CA ASP A 191 6.05 -21.15 -21.46
C ASP A 191 5.87 -22.42 -20.61
N ALA A 192 4.98 -22.38 -19.62
CA ALA A 192 4.55 -23.53 -18.82
C ALA A 192 3.31 -24.27 -19.38
N ASP A 193 2.61 -23.71 -20.38
CA ASP A 193 1.34 -24.24 -20.93
C ASP A 193 1.51 -25.05 -22.22
N GLY A 194 2.74 -25.50 -22.49
CA GLY A 194 3.06 -26.35 -23.63
C GLY A 194 3.26 -25.59 -24.95
N ASN A 195 3.41 -24.27 -24.93
CA ASN A 195 3.90 -23.55 -26.09
C ASN A 195 5.32 -24.02 -26.45
N THR A 196 5.61 -24.07 -27.75
CA THR A 196 6.99 -24.18 -28.21
C THR A 196 7.74 -22.87 -27.96
N THR A 197 9.07 -22.94 -27.86
CA THR A 197 9.92 -21.75 -27.73
C THR A 197 9.59 -20.66 -28.76
N ALA A 198 9.33 -21.04 -30.02
CA ALA A 198 8.99 -20.10 -31.08
C ALA A 198 7.63 -19.41 -30.86
N GLN A 199 6.67 -20.09 -30.24
CA GLN A 199 5.38 -19.50 -29.89
C GLN A 199 5.53 -18.51 -28.74
N SER A 200 6.30 -18.87 -27.69
CA SER A 200 6.60 -17.95 -26.60
C SER A 200 7.41 -16.73 -27.06
N GLU A 201 8.40 -16.91 -27.94
CA GLU A 201 9.11 -15.80 -28.58
C GLU A 201 8.20 -14.90 -29.42
N ALA A 202 7.17 -15.46 -30.06
CA ALA A 202 6.21 -14.69 -30.84
C ALA A 202 5.43 -13.71 -29.96
N VAL A 203 5.11 -14.07 -28.72
CA VAL A 203 4.45 -13.18 -27.75
C VAL A 203 5.28 -11.92 -27.51
N TYR A 204 6.58 -12.05 -27.26
CA TYR A 204 7.44 -10.87 -27.10
C TYR A 204 7.56 -10.03 -28.36
N ASN A 205 7.58 -10.68 -29.53
CA ASN A 205 7.58 -9.95 -30.80
C ASN A 205 6.28 -9.16 -30.96
N ASP A 206 5.14 -9.73 -30.59
CA ASP A 206 3.84 -9.07 -30.65
C ASP A 206 3.79 -7.87 -29.70
N VAL A 207 4.27 -8.01 -28.45
CA VAL A 207 4.46 -6.90 -27.50
C VAL A 207 5.32 -5.79 -28.15
N ALA A 208 6.50 -6.15 -28.66
CA ALA A 208 7.43 -5.20 -29.25
C ALA A 208 6.86 -4.49 -30.50
N ASN A 209 6.02 -5.18 -31.29
CA ASN A 209 5.48 -4.69 -32.55
C ASN A 209 4.17 -3.91 -32.39
N ALA A 210 3.36 -4.23 -31.37
CA ALA A 210 2.10 -3.57 -31.09
C ALA A 210 2.27 -2.10 -30.66
N LYS A 211 3.52 -1.64 -30.44
CA LYS A 211 3.84 -0.31 -29.86
C LYS A 211 3.05 -0.09 -28.57
N VAL A 212 2.89 -1.15 -27.78
CA VAL A 212 2.27 -1.02 -26.47
C VAL A 212 3.06 0.01 -25.68
N LYS A 213 2.34 0.86 -24.93
CA LYS A 213 3.01 1.84 -24.08
C LYS A 213 3.83 1.14 -23.01
N ASN A 214 3.46 -0.09 -22.66
CA ASN A 214 4.07 -0.91 -21.62
C ASN A 214 3.48 -2.32 -21.63
N ALA A 215 4.05 -3.24 -20.84
CA ALA A 215 3.56 -4.62 -20.71
C ALA A 215 3.96 -5.27 -19.38
N LEU A 216 3.08 -6.12 -18.85
CA LEU A 216 3.27 -7.05 -17.74
C LEU A 216 3.22 -8.49 -18.27
N ILE A 217 4.39 -9.13 -18.39
CA ILE A 217 4.51 -10.41 -19.07
C ILE A 217 4.63 -11.54 -18.04
N LEU A 218 3.78 -12.56 -18.16
CA LEU A 218 3.84 -13.81 -17.40
C LEU A 218 4.79 -14.82 -18.03
N GLU A 219 5.69 -15.34 -17.19
CA GLU A 219 6.60 -16.46 -17.45
C GLU A 219 6.81 -17.27 -16.16
N HIS A 220 7.57 -18.36 -16.26
CA HIS A 220 7.87 -19.24 -15.13
C HIS A 220 9.38 -19.47 -15.04
N GLU A 221 10.00 -19.10 -13.91
CA GLU A 221 11.45 -19.32 -13.74
C GLU A 221 11.82 -20.80 -13.57
N THR A 222 10.83 -21.65 -13.39
CA THR A 222 10.98 -23.10 -13.23
C THR A 222 11.30 -23.81 -14.55
N GLU A 223 11.05 -23.14 -15.68
CA GLU A 223 11.25 -23.67 -17.01
C GLU A 223 12.68 -23.44 -17.54
N GLU A 224 13.35 -24.54 -17.90
CA GLU A 224 14.72 -24.49 -18.45
C GLU A 224 14.78 -23.68 -19.75
N THR A 225 13.75 -23.81 -20.59
CA THR A 225 13.63 -23.05 -21.85
C THR A 225 13.51 -21.56 -21.57
N THR A 226 12.77 -21.18 -20.52
CA THR A 226 12.61 -19.78 -20.10
C THR A 226 13.97 -19.20 -19.70
N ASN A 227 14.71 -19.88 -18.82
CA ASN A 227 16.05 -19.44 -18.41
C ASN A 227 17.07 -19.38 -19.57
N ASN A 228 17.13 -20.43 -20.40
CA ASN A 228 18.23 -20.59 -21.36
C ASN A 228 17.97 -19.88 -22.70
N THR A 229 16.70 -19.62 -23.04
CA THR A 229 16.34 -19.11 -24.38
C THR A 229 15.45 -17.87 -24.33
N LEU A 230 14.33 -17.93 -23.60
CA LEU A 230 13.34 -16.85 -23.63
C LEU A 230 13.87 -15.57 -22.96
N VAL A 231 14.45 -15.68 -21.76
CA VAL A 231 15.04 -14.53 -21.04
C VAL A 231 16.11 -13.79 -21.87
N PRO A 232 17.16 -14.45 -22.41
CA PRO A 232 18.13 -13.78 -23.29
C PRO A 232 17.48 -13.13 -24.52
N PHE A 233 16.48 -13.79 -25.11
CA PHE A 233 15.77 -13.28 -26.28
C PHE A 233 14.97 -12.01 -25.94
N ALA A 234 14.16 -12.06 -24.87
CA ALA A 234 13.31 -10.96 -24.41
C ALA A 234 14.15 -9.73 -24.05
N ILE A 235 15.21 -9.91 -23.26
CA ILE A 235 16.11 -8.83 -22.86
C ILE A 235 16.66 -8.11 -24.10
N LYS A 236 17.21 -8.88 -25.05
CA LYS A 236 17.79 -8.33 -26.28
C LYS A 236 16.75 -7.64 -27.14
N LEU A 237 15.58 -8.26 -27.33
CA LEU A 237 14.51 -7.72 -28.15
C LEU A 237 14.01 -6.39 -27.59
N PHE A 238 13.60 -6.35 -26.33
CA PHE A 238 12.97 -5.18 -25.73
C PHE A 238 13.95 -4.00 -25.60
N GLN A 239 15.19 -4.26 -25.18
CA GLN A 239 16.21 -3.20 -25.12
C GLN A 239 16.56 -2.67 -26.52
N SER A 240 16.61 -3.51 -27.56
CA SER A 240 16.84 -3.05 -28.94
C SER A 240 15.73 -2.15 -29.48
N LYS A 241 14.53 -2.23 -28.89
CA LYS A 241 13.37 -1.41 -29.22
C LYS A 241 13.24 -0.17 -28.32
N GLY A 242 14.13 -0.02 -27.34
CA GLY A 242 14.18 1.13 -26.44
C GLY A 242 13.24 1.03 -25.23
N TYR A 243 12.76 -0.16 -24.89
CA TYR A 243 12.01 -0.37 -23.65
C TYR A 243 12.95 -0.49 -22.44
N ASN A 244 12.48 -0.02 -21.29
CA ASN A 244 13.11 -0.29 -20.00
C ASN A 244 12.56 -1.59 -19.44
N LEU A 245 13.44 -2.42 -18.88
CA LEU A 245 13.06 -3.65 -18.19
C LEU A 245 13.14 -3.41 -16.69
N VAL A 246 11.97 -3.31 -16.07
CA VAL A 246 11.78 -2.83 -14.69
C VAL A 246 11.02 -3.86 -13.86
N THR A 247 10.96 -3.64 -12.56
CA THR A 247 10.06 -4.42 -11.69
C THR A 247 8.59 -4.05 -11.98
N MET A 248 7.65 -4.93 -11.60
CA MET A 248 6.23 -4.66 -11.74
C MET A 248 5.83 -3.42 -10.95
N ALA A 249 6.29 -3.28 -9.70
CA ALA A 249 6.00 -2.14 -8.86
C ALA A 249 6.51 -0.82 -9.45
N GLU A 250 7.70 -0.82 -10.07
CA GLU A 250 8.20 0.33 -10.83
C GLU A 250 7.34 0.63 -12.06
N CYS A 251 6.90 -0.41 -12.80
CA CYS A 251 6.01 -0.27 -13.95
C CYS A 251 4.65 0.36 -13.58
N GLU A 252 4.17 0.05 -12.38
CA GLU A 252 2.92 0.55 -11.78
C GLU A 252 3.10 1.85 -10.97
N GLY A 253 4.33 2.29 -10.71
CA GLY A 253 4.60 3.50 -9.92
C GLY A 253 4.18 3.38 -8.45
N VAL A 254 4.28 2.21 -7.84
CA VAL A 254 3.90 1.94 -6.44
C VAL A 254 5.00 1.22 -5.67
N ASP A 255 4.87 1.15 -4.34
CA ASP A 255 5.85 0.48 -3.49
C ASP A 255 5.75 -1.06 -3.60
N PRO A 256 6.87 -1.79 -3.80
CA PRO A 256 6.87 -3.25 -3.92
C PRO A 256 6.60 -3.97 -2.59
N TYR A 257 6.83 -3.29 -1.47
CA TYR A 257 6.78 -3.85 -0.13
C TYR A 257 6.02 -2.93 0.83
N GLN A 258 5.23 -3.53 1.71
CA GLN A 258 4.58 -2.79 2.80
C GLN A 258 5.57 -2.45 3.92
N ALA A 259 6.61 -3.26 4.09
CA ALA A 259 7.68 -3.06 5.06
C ALA A 259 8.94 -3.78 4.60
N ILE A 260 10.10 -3.20 4.94
CA ILE A 260 11.41 -3.83 4.81
C ILE A 260 12.07 -3.73 6.18
N GLY A 261 12.44 -4.88 6.73
CA GLY A 261 13.07 -5.06 8.03
C GLY A 261 14.38 -5.84 7.91
N VAL A 262 14.74 -6.52 9.00
CA VAL A 262 15.98 -7.30 9.06
C VAL A 262 15.65 -8.78 8.84
N PRO A 263 16.34 -9.49 7.93
CA PRO A 263 16.19 -10.92 7.80
C PRO A 263 16.66 -11.62 9.07
N GLN A 264 15.99 -12.71 9.40
CA GLN A 264 16.32 -13.56 10.54
C GLN A 264 17.43 -14.55 10.14
N GLN A 265 18.06 -15.15 11.15
CA GLN A 265 19.00 -16.25 10.91
C GLN A 265 18.24 -17.58 10.78
N PRO A 266 18.62 -18.45 9.81
CA PRO A 266 18.03 -19.77 9.70
C PRO A 266 18.14 -20.54 11.03
N SER A 267 17.09 -21.28 11.36
CA SER A 267 17.03 -22.11 12.55
C SER A 267 16.33 -23.43 12.23
N ALA A 268 16.34 -24.38 13.17
CA ALA A 268 15.69 -25.68 12.98
C ALA A 268 14.16 -25.59 12.75
N SER A 269 13.52 -24.45 13.04
CA SER A 269 12.09 -24.24 12.77
C SER A 269 11.80 -23.76 11.33
N TRP A 270 12.83 -23.53 10.52
CA TRP A 270 12.70 -23.20 9.11
C TRP A 270 12.65 -24.51 8.34
N THR A 271 11.44 -25.01 8.15
CA THR A 271 11.20 -26.25 7.41
C THR A 271 9.86 -26.17 6.72
N CYS A 272 9.73 -26.90 5.62
CA CYS A 272 8.44 -27.17 4.97
C CYS A 272 7.80 -28.47 5.49
N ASP A 273 8.51 -29.24 6.34
CA ASP A 273 7.96 -30.43 6.97
C ASP A 273 6.73 -30.09 7.81
N GLY A 274 5.65 -30.86 7.62
CA GLY A 274 4.38 -30.62 8.33
C GLY A 274 3.59 -29.41 7.82
N THR A 275 4.00 -28.82 6.70
CA THR A 275 3.22 -27.82 5.95
C THR A 275 2.54 -28.47 4.74
N PRO A 276 1.60 -27.78 4.06
CA PRO A 276 0.97 -28.34 2.87
C PRO A 276 1.97 -28.68 1.75
N ASP A 277 1.76 -29.84 1.13
CA ASP A 277 2.46 -30.28 -0.08
C ASP A 277 2.06 -29.43 -1.31
N PRO A 278 2.83 -29.48 -2.42
CA PRO A 278 2.48 -28.77 -3.66
C PRO A 278 1.05 -29.08 -4.13
N GLY A 279 0.29 -28.04 -4.45
CA GLY A 279 -1.12 -28.07 -4.82
C GLY A 279 -2.11 -28.33 -3.67
N ALA A 280 -1.64 -28.60 -2.45
CA ALA A 280 -2.49 -28.92 -1.30
C ALA A 280 -2.71 -27.73 -0.38
N ALA A 281 -3.76 -27.79 0.44
CA ALA A 281 -4.02 -26.83 1.52
C ALA A 281 -3.90 -27.49 2.89
N CYS A 282 -3.81 -26.69 3.96
CA CYS A 282 -3.86 -27.19 5.33
C CYS A 282 -5.18 -27.93 5.60
N GLY A 283 -5.12 -28.97 6.44
CA GLY A 283 -6.24 -29.86 6.74
C GLY A 283 -5.79 -31.24 7.23
N GLY A 284 -6.72 -32.01 7.82
CA GLY A 284 -6.42 -33.34 8.36
C GLY A 284 -5.41 -33.29 9.50
N SER A 285 -4.19 -33.77 9.26
CA SER A 285 -3.07 -33.72 10.22
C SER A 285 -2.31 -32.39 10.23
N ILE A 286 -2.51 -31.53 9.23
CA ILE A 286 -1.84 -30.23 9.10
C ILE A 286 -2.78 -29.14 9.63
N THR A 287 -2.31 -28.33 10.57
CA THR A 287 -3.10 -27.24 11.17
C THR A 287 -2.98 -25.97 10.32
N CYS A 288 -4.11 -25.28 10.11
CA CYS A 288 -4.12 -23.98 9.43
C CYS A 288 -3.68 -22.85 10.37
N GLU A 289 -2.76 -22.01 9.90
CA GLU A 289 -2.17 -20.87 10.57
C GLU A 289 -2.61 -19.56 9.91
N THR A 290 -3.59 -18.88 10.50
CA THR A 290 -4.25 -17.72 9.87
C THR A 290 -3.74 -16.37 10.36
N GLY A 291 -2.60 -16.37 11.06
CA GLY A 291 -2.06 -15.19 11.74
C GLY A 291 -1.60 -14.08 10.81
N THR A 292 -1.04 -13.04 11.43
CA THR A 292 -0.20 -12.04 10.76
C THR A 292 1.25 -12.34 11.14
N PRO A 293 2.21 -12.40 10.20
CA PRO A 293 3.58 -12.72 10.53
C PRO A 293 4.11 -11.71 11.55
N VAL A 294 4.80 -12.22 12.57
CA VAL A 294 5.42 -11.36 13.56
C VAL A 294 6.69 -10.78 12.94
N PHE A 295 6.62 -9.53 12.50
CA PHE A 295 7.81 -8.77 12.13
C PHE A 295 8.62 -8.50 13.39
N SER A 296 9.60 -9.37 13.64
CA SER A 296 10.42 -9.30 14.83
C SER A 296 11.38 -8.11 14.74
N SER A 297 11.11 -7.05 15.50
CA SER A 297 12.08 -5.97 15.76
C SER A 297 13.07 -6.38 16.87
N THR A 298 13.53 -7.63 16.87
CA THR A 298 14.48 -8.13 17.88
C THR A 298 15.91 -7.73 17.49
N THR A 299 16.29 -6.51 17.84
CA THR A 299 17.69 -6.09 17.82
C THR A 299 18.39 -6.52 19.11
N THR A 300 19.09 -7.65 19.08
CA THR A 300 20.45 -7.70 19.65
C THR A 300 21.40 -7.66 18.46
N ALA A 301 21.82 -6.45 18.08
CA ALA A 301 22.67 -6.21 16.92
C ALA A 301 24.13 -5.93 17.35
N PRO A 302 25.13 -6.45 16.64
CA PRO A 302 26.34 -5.68 16.37
C PRO A 302 25.98 -4.52 15.42
N SER A 303 26.58 -3.37 15.67
CA SER A 303 26.27 -2.05 15.11
C SER A 303 26.36 -1.94 13.57
N GLY A 304 25.22 -1.66 12.92
CA GLY A 304 25.08 -0.90 11.67
C GLY A 304 24.24 0.37 11.94
N PRO A 305 24.27 1.41 11.09
CA PRO A 305 23.81 2.75 11.48
C PRO A 305 22.28 2.81 11.63
N THR A 306 21.83 3.21 12.81
CA THR A 306 20.44 3.45 13.20
C THR A 306 19.78 4.51 12.30
N PRO A 307 18.53 4.32 11.81
CA PRO A 307 17.80 5.40 11.17
C PRO A 307 17.69 6.57 12.15
N THR A 308 18.25 7.70 11.74
CA THR A 308 18.40 8.86 12.61
C THR A 308 17.05 9.56 12.72
N ALA A 309 16.56 9.78 13.94
CA ALA A 309 15.36 10.57 14.20
C ALA A 309 15.48 11.93 13.48
N THR A 310 14.38 12.46 12.95
CA THR A 310 14.32 13.74 12.24
C THR A 310 13.47 14.72 13.04
N PHE A 311 13.99 15.92 13.29
CA PHE A 311 13.19 17.01 13.80
C PHE A 311 12.52 17.74 12.64
N ILE A 312 11.23 18.04 12.79
CA ILE A 312 10.44 18.80 11.82
C ILE A 312 10.19 20.17 12.43
N HIS A 313 10.57 21.22 11.71
CA HIS A 313 10.51 22.60 12.18
C HIS A 313 9.65 23.45 11.26
N PRO A 314 8.83 24.38 11.77
CA PRO A 314 8.28 25.42 10.92
C PRO A 314 9.43 26.30 10.42
N THR A 315 9.48 26.59 9.12
CA THR A 315 10.54 27.44 8.55
C THR A 315 10.55 28.86 9.13
N ALA A 316 9.41 29.32 9.65
CA ALA A 316 9.27 30.57 10.38
C ALA A 316 10.12 30.62 11.67
N ASN A 317 10.39 29.49 12.31
CA ASN A 317 11.24 29.41 13.49
C ASN A 317 11.81 27.99 13.71
N THR A 318 13.09 27.79 13.39
CA THR A 318 13.76 26.48 13.54
C THR A 318 14.11 26.10 14.98
N ALA A 319 13.91 26.99 15.95
CA ALA A 319 13.99 26.64 17.38
C ALA A 319 12.74 25.89 17.86
N LYS A 320 11.71 25.79 17.02
CA LYS A 320 10.46 25.09 17.30
C LYS A 320 10.40 23.74 16.59
N CYS A 321 9.73 22.78 17.22
CA CYS A 321 9.65 21.40 16.76
C CYS A 321 8.19 20.92 16.73
N LEU A 322 7.83 20.18 15.68
CA LEU A 322 6.61 19.39 15.63
C LEU A 322 6.64 18.36 16.76
N THR A 323 5.64 18.40 17.62
CA THR A 323 5.64 17.69 18.90
C THR A 323 4.33 16.94 19.06
N ALA A 324 4.40 15.68 19.50
CA ALA A 324 3.23 14.97 19.97
C ALA A 324 3.08 15.17 21.48
N ALA A 325 1.90 15.62 21.94
CA ALA A 325 1.67 15.98 23.33
C ALA A 325 1.85 14.80 24.32
N SER A 326 1.57 13.57 23.87
CA SER A 326 1.78 12.32 24.62
C SER A 326 1.86 11.11 23.69
N ASN A 327 2.21 9.93 24.22
CA ASN A 327 2.17 8.65 23.49
C ASN A 327 0.83 7.93 23.68
N THR A 328 -0.27 8.62 23.41
CA THR A 328 -1.64 8.05 23.46
C THR A 328 -2.36 8.32 22.15
N ASP A 329 -3.20 7.38 21.70
CA ASP A 329 -4.03 7.60 20.53
C ASP A 329 -4.95 8.80 20.73
N GLY A 330 -4.99 9.68 19.74
CA GLY A 330 -5.70 10.95 19.79
C GLY A 330 -4.92 12.08 20.48
N ALA A 331 -3.66 11.87 20.88
CA ALA A 331 -2.85 12.97 21.39
C ALA A 331 -2.62 14.02 20.30
N ALA A 332 -2.78 15.29 20.67
CA ALA A 332 -2.63 16.41 19.75
C ALA A 332 -1.20 16.51 19.21
N VAL A 333 -1.09 16.99 17.97
CA VAL A 333 0.19 17.40 17.38
C VAL A 333 0.26 18.92 17.39
N GLU A 334 1.32 19.43 18.02
CA GLU A 334 1.50 20.83 18.34
C GLU A 334 2.93 21.27 18.05
N ILE A 335 3.19 22.57 18.22
CA ILE A 335 4.54 23.13 18.16
C ILE A 335 5.02 23.43 19.57
N GLU A 336 6.25 22.99 19.88
CA GLU A 336 6.94 23.29 21.13
C GLU A 336 8.37 23.77 20.86
N ASP A 337 9.03 24.33 21.88
CA ASP A 337 10.48 24.53 21.84
C ASP A 337 11.18 23.18 21.63
N CYS A 338 12.15 23.15 20.72
CA CYS A 338 12.96 21.97 20.51
C CYS A 338 13.76 21.64 21.77
N VAL A 339 13.65 20.41 22.24
CA VAL A 339 14.37 19.92 23.42
C VAL A 339 15.83 19.64 23.05
N SER A 340 16.76 20.37 23.67
CA SER A 340 18.19 20.19 23.48
C SER A 340 18.63 18.78 23.89
N GLY A 341 19.30 18.05 23.01
CA GLY A 341 19.71 16.66 23.24
C GLY A 341 18.70 15.62 22.76
N GLY A 342 17.55 16.05 22.24
CA GLY A 342 16.50 15.22 21.66
C GLY A 342 15.40 14.82 22.65
N SER A 343 14.22 14.53 22.10
CA SER A 343 13.04 14.09 22.86
C SER A 343 12.26 13.06 22.05
N THR A 344 11.73 12.04 22.72
CA THR A 344 10.86 11.03 22.10
C THR A 344 9.55 11.63 21.59
N THR A 345 9.12 12.78 22.14
CA THR A 345 7.93 13.53 21.70
C THR A 345 8.18 14.43 20.48
N GLN A 346 9.42 14.55 20.01
CA GLN A 346 9.81 15.44 18.90
C GLN A 346 10.62 14.73 17.80
N GLY A 347 11.06 13.50 18.05
CA GLY A 347 11.82 12.69 17.09
C GLY A 347 10.90 11.94 16.15
N TRP A 348 10.76 12.44 14.93
CA TRP A 348 9.96 11.81 13.88
C TRP A 348 10.82 10.95 12.98
N THR A 349 10.26 9.85 12.47
CA THR A 349 10.91 9.01 11.45
C THR A 349 10.03 8.98 10.23
N VAL A 350 10.61 9.26 9.06
CA VAL A 350 9.92 9.02 7.79
C VAL A 350 10.04 7.52 7.49
N SER A 351 8.90 6.84 7.42
CA SER A 351 8.82 5.40 7.13
C SER A 351 7.80 5.19 6.01
N GLY A 352 8.28 5.04 4.78
CA GLY A 352 7.44 5.11 3.59
C GLY A 352 6.65 6.42 3.55
N SER A 353 5.32 6.32 3.45
CA SER A 353 4.40 7.46 3.50
C SER A 353 3.99 7.88 4.92
N ASN A 354 4.50 7.25 5.98
CA ASN A 354 4.15 7.64 7.34
C ASN A 354 5.19 8.56 7.97
N LEU A 355 4.72 9.58 8.70
CA LEU A 355 5.51 10.31 9.68
C LEU A 355 5.30 9.67 11.04
N GLN A 356 6.26 8.85 11.46
CA GLN A 356 6.17 8.04 12.67
C GLN A 356 6.80 8.72 13.88
N ILE A 357 6.24 8.44 15.05
CA ILE A 357 6.75 8.87 16.36
C ILE A 357 6.49 7.77 17.39
N PHE A 358 7.29 7.72 18.45
CA PHE A 358 7.25 6.65 19.47
C PHE A 358 7.33 5.21 18.89
N GLY A 359 7.88 5.04 17.70
CA GLY A 359 8.06 3.76 17.01
C GLY A 359 6.79 3.08 16.48
N SER A 360 5.60 3.49 16.92
CA SER A 360 4.31 2.85 16.57
C SER A 360 3.16 3.81 16.33
N LYS A 361 3.38 5.12 16.47
CA LYS A 361 2.37 6.16 16.25
C LYS A 361 2.67 6.92 14.98
N CYS A 362 1.64 7.34 14.28
CA CYS A 362 1.72 8.04 13.02
C CYS A 362 1.02 9.40 13.15
N LEU A 363 1.55 10.42 12.47
CA LEU A 363 0.84 11.68 12.26
C LEU A 363 -0.46 11.39 11.52
N ASP A 364 -1.60 11.81 12.09
CA ASP A 364 -2.93 11.37 11.71
C ASP A 364 -3.88 12.59 11.61
N VAL A 365 -4.61 12.69 10.49
CA VAL A 365 -5.70 13.67 10.36
C VAL A 365 -6.86 13.22 11.22
N THR A 366 -7.23 13.99 12.25
CA THR A 366 -8.25 13.58 13.22
C THR A 366 -9.54 13.15 12.53
N ASN A 367 -9.93 11.88 12.76
CA ASN A 367 -11.10 11.22 12.17
C ASN A 367 -11.14 11.21 10.63
N GLY A 368 -10.04 11.52 9.95
CA GLY A 368 -9.98 11.58 8.48
C GLY A 368 -10.82 12.68 7.85
N VAL A 369 -11.19 13.70 8.62
CA VAL A 369 -12.07 14.77 8.12
C VAL A 369 -11.28 15.75 7.27
N ALA A 370 -11.61 15.84 5.98
CA ALA A 370 -10.96 16.70 5.00
C ALA A 370 -11.48 18.16 4.98
N THR A 371 -11.73 18.72 6.16
CA THR A 371 -12.15 20.13 6.30
C THR A 371 -10.95 20.98 6.69
N ASP A 372 -10.76 22.11 6.00
CA ASP A 372 -9.75 23.10 6.36
C ASP A 372 -9.89 23.50 7.84
N GLY A 373 -8.77 23.44 8.56
CA GLY A 373 -8.71 23.68 9.99
C GLY A 373 -8.89 22.44 10.86
N ASN A 374 -9.17 21.27 10.30
CA ASN A 374 -9.19 20.02 11.07
C ASN A 374 -7.80 19.75 11.68
N LYS A 375 -7.79 19.38 12.95
CA LYS A 375 -6.55 19.28 13.74
C LYS A 375 -5.84 17.97 13.50
N MET A 376 -4.53 18.03 13.74
CA MET A 376 -3.65 16.88 13.68
C MET A 376 -3.59 16.19 15.04
N GLN A 377 -3.58 14.86 15.00
CA GLN A 377 -3.31 14.01 16.15
C GLN A 377 -2.23 13.00 15.80
N ILE A 378 -1.84 12.20 16.79
CA ILE A 378 -1.19 10.91 16.53
C ILE A 378 -2.18 9.79 16.77
N TRP A 379 -1.98 8.69 16.05
CA TRP A 379 -2.71 7.46 16.29
C TRP A 379 -1.80 6.27 16.03
N THR A 380 -2.13 5.10 16.60
CA THR A 380 -1.46 3.84 16.28
C THR A 380 -1.39 3.69 14.76
N CYS A 381 -0.17 3.50 14.25
CA CYS A 381 0.04 3.33 12.82
C CYS A 381 -0.78 2.15 12.33
N ALA A 382 -1.67 2.41 11.38
CA ALA A 382 -2.52 1.41 10.77
C ALA A 382 -2.19 1.35 9.29
N ALA A 383 -1.76 0.17 8.82
CA ALA A 383 -1.42 -0.05 7.43
C ALA A 383 -2.59 0.33 6.51
N GLY A 384 -2.32 1.11 5.46
CA GLY A 384 -3.34 1.59 4.53
C GLY A 384 -4.30 2.66 5.08
N ASN A 385 -4.11 3.13 6.33
CA ASN A 385 -4.92 4.23 6.85
C ASN A 385 -4.53 5.53 6.13
N THR A 386 -5.40 5.97 5.23
CA THR A 386 -5.20 7.17 4.41
C THR A 386 -4.99 8.41 5.25
N ASN A 387 -5.57 8.51 6.45
CA ASN A 387 -5.42 9.64 7.37
C ASN A 387 -3.97 9.82 7.88
N GLN A 388 -3.12 8.81 7.70
CA GLN A 388 -1.76 8.74 8.24
C GLN A 388 -0.67 8.85 7.17
N MET A 389 -1.05 9.06 5.91
CA MET A 389 -0.17 9.00 4.74
C MET A 389 0.22 10.42 4.28
N TRP A 390 1.51 10.68 4.14
CA TRP A 390 2.07 12.00 3.88
C TRP A 390 3.11 11.93 2.77
N THR A 391 3.00 12.87 1.83
CA THR A 391 3.98 13.09 0.77
C THR A 391 4.84 14.29 1.14
N LEU A 392 6.15 14.07 1.24
CA LEU A 392 7.11 15.12 1.55
C LEU A 392 7.74 15.67 0.27
N SER A 393 7.36 16.89 -0.13
CA SER A 393 7.87 17.55 -1.35
C SER A 393 8.53 18.88 -1.01
N GLY A 394 9.87 18.93 -1.07
CA GLY A 394 10.63 20.10 -0.65
C GLY A 394 10.37 20.47 0.82
N SER A 395 9.88 21.68 1.07
CA SER A 395 9.46 22.16 2.39
C SER A 395 7.99 21.91 2.69
N THR A 396 7.24 21.28 1.80
CA THR A 396 5.81 21.02 2.01
C THR A 396 5.57 19.57 2.45
N ILE A 397 4.64 19.38 3.39
CA ILE A 397 4.17 18.06 3.84
C ILE A 397 2.69 17.99 3.46
N GLN A 398 2.35 17.18 2.46
CA GLN A 398 1.00 17.07 1.91
C GLN A 398 0.33 15.77 2.37
N TRP A 399 -0.94 15.82 2.73
CA TRP A 399 -1.73 14.63 3.03
C TRP A 399 -1.93 13.81 1.74
N SER A 400 -1.41 12.60 1.63
CA SER A 400 -1.37 11.87 0.35
C SER A 400 -2.75 11.52 -0.22
N ALA A 401 -3.77 11.41 0.65
CA ALA A 401 -5.15 11.12 0.25
C ALA A 401 -5.98 12.37 -0.08
N HIS A 402 -5.41 13.58 0.03
CA HIS A 402 -6.13 14.83 -0.20
C HIS A 402 -5.22 15.96 -0.74
N SER A 403 -5.79 17.05 -1.24
CA SER A 403 -5.02 18.22 -1.69
C SER A 403 -4.71 19.22 -0.56
N SER A 404 -4.68 18.76 0.68
CA SER A 404 -4.39 19.59 1.86
C SER A 404 -2.97 19.36 2.38
N CYS A 405 -2.39 20.42 2.92
CA CYS A 405 -1.04 20.46 3.44
C CYS A 405 -1.06 20.60 4.97
N LEU A 406 0.00 20.10 5.61
CA LEU A 406 0.27 20.32 7.02
C LEU A 406 0.49 21.82 7.25
N ASP A 407 -0.35 22.39 8.10
CA ASP A 407 -0.50 23.83 8.28
C ASP A 407 -0.33 24.18 9.75
N LEU A 408 0.59 25.10 10.02
CA LEU A 408 0.71 25.70 11.34
C LEU A 408 -0.43 26.69 11.53
N THR A 409 -1.35 26.41 12.47
CA THR A 409 -2.54 27.23 12.69
C THR A 409 -2.15 28.70 12.87
N ASP A 410 -2.70 29.57 12.03
CA ASP A 410 -2.44 31.03 11.97
C ASP A 410 -0.96 31.42 11.81
N GLY A 411 -0.08 30.47 11.44
CA GLY A 411 1.37 30.66 11.42
C GLY A 411 2.00 30.93 12.79
N SER A 412 1.27 30.69 13.88
CA SER A 412 1.74 31.01 15.23
C SER A 412 2.79 30.01 15.71
N VAL A 413 3.95 30.51 16.13
CA VAL A 413 5.07 29.72 16.66
C VAL A 413 5.07 29.67 18.20
N THR A 414 3.93 29.97 18.84
CA THR A 414 3.77 29.84 20.30
C THR A 414 3.70 28.36 20.69
N ASN A 415 4.30 28.01 21.84
CA ASN A 415 4.21 26.65 22.39
C ASN A 415 2.76 26.25 22.62
N GLY A 416 2.44 24.98 22.35
CA GLY A 416 1.08 24.43 22.38
C GLY A 416 0.20 24.83 21.19
N ASN A 417 0.73 25.57 20.19
CA ASN A 417 -0.07 25.87 19.02
C ASN A 417 -0.29 24.60 18.19
N LEU A 418 -1.56 24.28 17.95
CA LEU A 418 -1.96 23.07 17.25
C LEU A 418 -1.64 23.15 15.76
N VAL A 419 -1.27 22.01 15.19
CA VAL A 419 -1.12 21.85 13.75
C VAL A 419 -2.45 21.37 13.16
N GLN A 420 -2.75 21.77 11.93
CA GLN A 420 -3.98 21.45 11.22
C GLN A 420 -3.69 21.03 9.78
N ILE A 421 -4.71 20.60 9.07
CA ILE A 421 -4.70 20.58 7.61
C ILE A 421 -5.34 21.86 7.06
N TRP A 422 -4.84 22.32 5.92
CA TRP A 422 -5.46 23.39 5.13
C TRP A 422 -5.17 23.17 3.65
N ALA A 423 -5.98 23.72 2.74
CA ALA A 423 -5.68 23.74 1.33
C ALA A 423 -4.22 24.19 1.07
N CYS A 424 -3.51 23.47 0.21
CA CYS A 424 -2.10 23.76 -0.05
C CYS A 424 -1.90 25.15 -0.67
N THR A 425 -1.01 25.94 -0.07
CA THR A 425 -0.60 27.27 -0.53
C THR A 425 0.93 27.40 -0.46
N ALA A 426 1.48 28.45 -1.08
CA ALA A 426 2.88 28.84 -0.87
C ALA A 426 3.09 29.66 0.41
N GLY A 427 2.12 29.64 1.34
CA GLY A 427 2.16 30.40 2.59
C GLY A 427 3.25 29.90 3.55
N PRO A 428 3.90 30.78 4.31
CA PRO A 428 5.02 30.43 5.19
C PRO A 428 4.61 29.48 6.33
N ASN A 429 3.33 29.44 6.70
CA ASN A 429 2.78 28.56 7.71
C ASN A 429 2.62 27.09 7.26
N GLN A 430 2.87 26.78 5.98
CA GLN A 430 2.86 25.41 5.44
C GLN A 430 4.27 24.92 5.01
N GLN A 431 5.30 25.68 5.39
CA GLN A 431 6.68 25.41 5.02
C GLN A 431 7.46 24.88 6.22
N TRP A 432 8.02 23.68 6.05
CA TRP A 432 8.66 22.87 7.07
C TRP A 432 10.09 22.50 6.68
N THR A 433 11.02 22.64 7.60
CA THR A 433 12.42 22.20 7.45
C THR A 433 12.63 20.94 8.30
N ARG A 434 13.44 20.03 7.79
CA ARG A 434 13.76 18.76 8.44
C ARG A 434 15.25 18.73 8.78
N THR A 435 15.60 18.42 10.03
CA THR A 435 17.00 18.26 10.45
C THR A 435 17.22 16.88 11.07
N ALA A 436 18.39 16.29 10.84
CA ALA A 436 18.77 15.05 11.52
C ALA A 436 18.91 15.33 13.02
N GLY A 437 18.14 14.60 13.82
CA GLY A 437 18.14 14.67 15.28
C GLY A 437 19.20 13.78 15.90
N GLY A 438 19.78 14.24 17.01
CA GLY A 438 20.63 13.40 17.85
C GLY A 438 19.86 12.20 18.38
N VAL A 439 20.57 11.09 18.62
CA VAL A 439 20.01 9.81 19.09
C VAL A 439 19.09 10.04 20.29
N ALA A 440 17.78 9.86 20.10
CA ALA A 440 16.82 9.81 21.19
C ALA A 440 17.19 8.62 22.08
N ARG A 441 17.57 8.88 23.33
CA ARG A 441 17.83 7.84 24.34
C ARG A 441 16.54 7.46 25.05
#